data_AF-A0ABD5DV41-F1
#
_entry.id   AF-A0ABD5DV41-F1
#
_cell.length_a   1.000
_cell.length_b   1.000
_cell.length_c   1.000
_cell.angle_alpha   90.00
_cell.angle_beta   90.00
_cell.angle_gamma   90.00
#
_symmetry.space_group_name_H-M   'P 1'
#
loop_
_entity.id
_entity.type
_entity.pdbx_description
1 polymer ?
#
loop_
_entity_poly.entity_id
_entity_poly.type
_entity_poly.pdbx_seq_one_letter_code
_entity_poly.pdbx_strand_id
1 'polypeptide(L)' 'DSTRPFYDMLSGRLTRIVVRINLVPIGEELHGDYVNDKNFKRGFQRWLNGLWEEKDRQLTDIMRDKER' A
#
# COMPACT_ATOMS: atom_id res chain seq x y z
N ASP A 1 2.11 5.66 17.12
CA ASP A 1 1.45 6.60 16.20
C ASP A 1 1.86 8.01 16.57
N SER A 2 2.51 8.75 15.67
CA SER A 2 2.93 10.14 15.94
C SER A 2 1.81 11.06 15.47
N THR A 3 1.08 11.64 16.43
CA THR A 3 0.04 12.64 16.14
C THR A 3 0.64 13.98 15.66
N ARG A 4 1.98 14.12 15.60
CA ARG A 4 2.70 15.36 15.19
C ARG A 4 4.06 15.06 14.51
N PRO A 5 4.07 14.52 13.28
CA PRO A 5 5.30 14.11 12.58
C PRO A 5 6.29 15.25 12.32
N PHE A 6 5.82 16.47 12.05
CA PHE A 6 6.68 17.64 11.86
C PHE A 6 7.44 18.03 13.14
N TYR A 7 6.77 17.99 14.28
CA TYR A 7 7.40 18.31 15.56
C TYR A 7 8.37 17.21 15.99
N ASP A 8 8.05 15.95 15.70
CA ASP A 8 8.95 14.83 15.94
C ASP A 8 10.20 14.88 15.04
N MET A 9 10.07 15.37 13.80
CA MET A 9 11.21 15.66 12.92
C MET A 9 12.11 16.76 13.50
N LEU A 10 11.54 17.89 13.92
CA LEU A 10 12.31 19.02 14.48
C LEU A 10 12.92 18.70 15.85
N SER A 11 12.31 17.80 16.62
CA SER A 11 12.80 17.37 17.94
C SER A 11 13.69 16.12 17.90
N GLY A 12 14.04 15.62 16.71
CA GLY A 12 14.92 14.45 16.54
C GLY A 12 14.30 13.10 16.92
N ARG A 13 12.99 13.05 17.20
CA ARG A 13 12.24 11.82 17.53
C ARG A 13 11.86 11.00 16.31
N LEU A 14 11.81 11.63 15.13
CA LEU A 14 11.57 10.93 13.87
C LEU A 14 12.89 10.33 13.36
N THR A 15 13.19 9.11 13.77
CA THR A 15 14.49 8.46 13.52
C THR A 15 14.56 7.66 12.22
N ARG A 16 13.41 7.29 11.64
CA ARG A 16 13.36 6.46 10.43
C ARG A 16 12.13 6.79 9.59
N ILE A 17 12.35 7.09 8.31
CA ILE A 17 11.31 7.29 7.30
C ILE A 17 11.57 6.28 6.19
N VAL A 18 10.56 5.48 5.83
CA VAL A 18 10.65 4.51 4.74
C VAL A 18 9.66 4.92 3.66
N VAL A 19 10.15 5.29 2.48
CA VAL A 19 9.33 5.62 1.32
C VAL A 19 9.53 4.55 0.26
N ARG A 20 8.45 3.88 -0.14
CA ARG A 20 8.44 2.90 -1.23
C ARG A 20 7.36 3.27 -2.24
N ILE A 21 7.76 3.41 -3.49
CA ILE A 21 6.87 3.70 -4.61
C ILE A 21 6.83 2.46 -5.49
N ASN A 22 5.64 1.94 -5.75
CA ASN A 22 5.43 0.83 -6.68
C ASN A 22 4.55 1.33 -7.84
N LEU A 23 5.09 1.31 -9.05
CA LEU A 23 4.37 1.65 -10.26
C LEU A 23 3.85 0.35 -10.86
N VAL A 24 2.53 0.17 -10.83
CA VAL A 24 1.89 -1.01 -11.39
C VAL A 24 1.22 -0.61 -12.71
N PRO A 25 1.60 -1.23 -13.84
CA PRO A 25 0.94 -0.97 -15.11
C PRO A 25 -0.50 -1.47 -15.03
N ILE A 26 -1.44 -0.64 -15.51
CA ILE A 26 -2.83 -1.04 -15.65
C ILE A 26 -2.91 -1.90 -16.91
N GLY A 27 -3.05 -3.22 -16.74
CA GLY A 27 -3.24 -4.15 -17.85
C GLY A 27 -4.60 -3.97 -18.52
N GLU A 28 -4.72 -4.35 -19.80
CA GLU A 28 -5.99 -4.27 -20.55
C GLU A 28 -7.14 -5.04 -19.87
N GLU A 29 -6.83 -6.07 -19.08
CA GLU A 29 -7.80 -6.79 -18.24
C GLU A 29 -8.50 -5.93 -17.16
N LEU A 30 -7.98 -4.74 -16.88
CA LEU A 30 -8.56 -3.75 -15.97
C LEU A 30 -9.33 -2.65 -16.72
N HIS A 31 -9.42 -2.73 -18.06
CA HIS A 31 -10.22 -1.85 -18.90
C HIS A 31 -11.59 -2.48 -19.14
N GLY A 32 -12.55 -2.18 -18.26
CA GLY A 32 -13.91 -2.71 -18.37
C GLY A 32 -14.92 -1.91 -17.56
N ASP A 33 -16.19 -2.27 -17.69
CA ASP A 33 -17.28 -1.59 -17.01
C ASP A 33 -17.41 -2.05 -15.55
N TYR A 34 -16.71 -1.37 -14.66
CA TYR A 34 -16.76 -1.64 -13.22
C TYR A 34 -18.16 -1.55 -12.61
N VAL A 35 -19.06 -0.76 -13.21
CA VAL A 35 -20.39 -0.47 -12.66
C VAL A 35 -21.40 -1.51 -13.14
N ASN A 36 -21.39 -1.83 -14.43
CA ASN A 36 -22.42 -2.67 -15.04
C ASN A 36 -22.00 -4.14 -15.20
N ASP A 37 -20.71 -4.48 -15.14
CA ASP A 37 -20.23 -5.87 -15.26
C ASP A 37 -19.80 -6.45 -13.89
N LYS A 38 -20.65 -7.33 -13.36
CA LYS A 38 -20.40 -8.04 -12.08
C LYS A 38 -19.21 -8.99 -12.14
N ASN A 39 -18.96 -9.63 -13.28
CA ASN A 39 -17.85 -10.57 -13.44
C ASN A 39 -16.52 -9.81 -13.48
N PHE A 40 -16.49 -8.70 -14.23
CA PHE A 40 -15.36 -7.78 -14.25
C PHE A 40 -15.07 -7.21 -12.86
N LYS A 41 -16.09 -6.70 -12.15
CA LYS A 41 -15.94 -6.20 -10.78
C LYS A 41 -15.30 -7.21 -9.84
N ARG A 42 -15.68 -8.49 -9.93
CA ARG A 42 -15.07 -9.57 -9.10
C ARG A 42 -13.64 -9.87 -9.51
N GLY A 43 -13.29 -9.76 -10.79
CA GLY A 43 -11.90 -9.86 -11.26
C GLY A 43 -11.04 -8.74 -10.69
N PHE A 44 -11.51 -7.50 -10.87
CA PHE A 44 -10.86 -6.30 -10.35
C PHE A 44 -10.65 -6.34 -8.83
N GLN A 45 -11.69 -6.70 -8.07
CA GLN A 45 -11.59 -6.81 -6.61
C GLN A 45 -10.58 -7.85 -6.17
N ARG A 46 -10.50 -9.01 -6.84
CA ARG A 46 -9.49 -10.04 -6.53
C ARG A 46 -8.08 -9.53 -6.80
N TRP A 47 -7.86 -8.89 -7.95
CA TRP A 47 -6.58 -8.28 -8.28
C TRP A 47 -6.18 -7.21 -7.25
N LEU A 48 -7.10 -6.32 -6.91
CA LEU A 48 -6.88 -5.26 -5.93
C LEU A 48 -6.53 -5.83 -4.55
N ASN A 49 -7.26 -6.85 -4.09
CA ASN A 49 -6.99 -7.49 -2.81
C ASN A 49 -5.60 -8.13 -2.78
N GLY A 50 -5.16 -8.78 -3.87
CA GLY A 50 -3.81 -9.31 -3.95
C GLY A 50 -2.73 -8.22 -3.85
N LEU A 51 -2.99 -7.03 -4.43
CA LEU A 51 -2.09 -5.89 -4.32
C LEU A 51 -2.03 -5.34 -2.88
N TRP A 52 -3.15 -5.34 -2.16
CA TRP A 52 -3.19 -4.99 -0.74
C TRP A 52 -2.43 -6.00 0.12
N GLU A 53 -2.65 -7.29 -0.06
CA GLU A 53 -1.97 -8.35 0.71
C GLU A 53 -0.45 -8.28 0.54
N GLU A 54 0.04 -8.00 -0.67
CA GLU A 54 1.46 -7.81 -0.93
C GLU A 54 2.02 -6.59 -0.18
N LYS A 55 1.29 -5.46 -0.19
CA LYS A 55 1.69 -4.27 0.56
C LYS A 55 1.67 -4.51 2.07
N ASP A 56 0.69 -5.23 2.59
CA ASP A 56 0.59 -5.54 4.01
C ASP A 56 1.76 -6.42 4.47
N ARG A 57 2.18 -7.39 3.64
CA ARG A 57 3.38 -8.19 3.90
C ARG A 57 4.62 -7.31 3.95
N GLN A 58 4.79 -6.41 2.97
CA GLN A 58 5.92 -5.48 2.94
C GLN A 58 5.94 -4.54 4.15
N LEU A 59 4.79 -4.02 4.58
CA LEU A 59 4.68 -3.20 5.78
C LEU A 59 5.05 -4.00 7.03
N THR A 60 4.56 -5.23 7.13
CA THR A 60 4.88 -6.13 8.25
C THR A 60 6.38 -6.39 8.35
N ASP A 61 7.04 -6.65 7.22
CA ASP A 61 8.49 -6.88 7.18
C ASP A 61 9.27 -5.62 7.58
N ILE A 62 8.89 -4.44 7.07
CA ILE A 62 9.51 -3.16 7.44
C ILE A 62 9.34 -2.87 8.93
N MET A 63 8.17 -3.21 9.51
CA MET A 63 7.90 -3.04 10.93
C MET A 63 8.72 -4.02 11.77
N ARG A 64 8.87 -5.28 11.36
CA ARG A 64 9.74 -6.26 12.02
C ARG A 64 11.22 -5.86 11.99
N ASP A 65 11.70 -5.33 10.88
CA ASP A 65 13.06 -4.78 10.74
C ASP A 65 13.31 -3.52 11.59
N LYS A 66 12.29 -2.96 12.24
CA LYS A 66 12.46 -1.90 13.24
C LYS A 66 12.74 -2.45 14.65
N GLU A 67 12.32 -3.68 14.92
CA GLU A 67 12.41 -4.32 16.24
C GLU A 67 13.72 -5.10 16.45
N ARG A 68 14.50 -5.31 15.39
CA ARG A 68 15.87 -5.83 15.44
C ARG A 68 16.88 -4.70 15.55
#